data_AF-A0A1J5PVI6-F1
#
_entry.id   AF-A0A1J5PVI6-F1
#
_cell.length_a   1.000
_cell.length_b   1.000
_cell.length_c   1.000
_cell.angle_alpha   90.00
_cell.angle_beta   90.00
_cell.angle_gamma   90.00
#
_symmetry.space_group_name_H-M   'P 1'
#
loop_
_entity.id
_entity.type
_entity.pdbx_description
1 polymer ?
#
loop_
_entity_poly.entity_id
_entity_poly.type
_entity_poly.pdbx_seq_one_letter_code
_entity_poly.pdbx_strand_id
1 'polypeptide(L)' 'MRVFCKENLTGYKQPKIIEFRTELPKTPVGKILRRELRNK' A
#
# COMPACT_ATOMS: atom_id res chain seq x y z
N MET A 1 2.51 11.66 6.76
CA MET A 1 2.81 10.71 5.66
C MET A 1 2.98 11.36 4.28
N ARG A 2 2.06 12.24 3.83
CA ARG A 2 2.18 12.88 2.50
C ARG A 2 3.41 13.79 2.33
N VAL A 3 3.83 14.51 3.38
CA VAL A 3 5.04 15.34 3.39
C VAL A 3 6.30 14.48 3.25
N PHE A 4 6.43 13.44 4.06
CA PHE A 4 7.52 12.45 3.96
C PHE A 4 7.64 11.81 2.57
N CYS A 5 6.50 11.45 1.95
CA CYS A 5 6.51 10.93 0.59
C CYS A 5 6.89 11.98 -0.45
N LYS A 6 6.59 13.26 -0.23
CA LYS A 6 6.97 14.34 -1.15
C LYS A 6 8.47 14.67 -1.09
N GLU A 7 9.08 14.49 0.08
CA GLU A 7 10.51 14.69 0.30
C GLU A 7 11.37 13.50 -0.15
N ASN A 8 10.86 12.27 -0.01
CA ASN A 8 11.61 11.05 -0.31
C ASN A 8 11.24 10.37 -1.63
N LEU A 9 10.10 10.72 -2.24
CA LEU A 9 9.67 10.17 -3.53
C LEU A 9 9.45 11.28 -4.55
N THR A 10 9.85 10.99 -5.80
CA THR A 10 9.53 11.83 -6.96
C THR A 10 8.01 11.93 -7.12
N GLY A 11 7.50 13.07 -7.60
CA GLY A 11 6.05 13.36 -7.61
C GLY A 11 5.16 12.28 -8.24
N TYR A 12 5.66 11.53 -9.24
CA TYR A 12 4.92 10.42 -9.86
C TYR A 12 4.91 9.11 -9.03
N LYS A 13 5.87 8.94 -8.11
CA LYS A 13 5.94 7.79 -7.19
C LYS A 13 5.13 8.02 -5.91
N GLN A 14 4.53 9.20 -5.75
CA GLN A 14 3.66 9.46 -4.62
C GLN A 14 2.39 8.60 -4.74
N PRO A 15 2.04 7.79 -3.72
CA PRO A 15 0.81 7.00 -3.75
C PRO A 15 -0.39 7.95 -3.78
N LYS A 16 -1.31 7.72 -4.74
CA LYS A 16 -2.53 8.53 -4.90
C LYS A 16 -3.58 8.21 -3.82
N ILE A 17 -3.60 6.97 -3.35
CA ILE A 17 -4.56 6.45 -2.37
C ILE A 17 -3.74 5.77 -1.26
N ILE A 18 -4.00 6.12 0.00
CA ILE A 18 -3.41 5.50 1.18
C ILE A 18 -4.57 5.00 2.03
N GLU A 19 -4.79 3.68 2.02
CA GLU A 19 -5.81 3.03 2.84
C GLU A 19 -5.11 2.27 3.96
N PHE A 20 -5.43 2.63 5.21
CA PHE A 20 -4.97 1.89 6.37
C PHE A 20 -5.93 0.74 6.61
N ARG A 21 -5.46 -0.48 6.34
CA ARG A 21 -6.20 -1.70 6.67
C ARG A 21 -5.69 -2.23 8.01
N THR A 22 -6.62 -2.65 8.86
CA THR A 22 -6.31 -3.31 10.14
C THR A 22 -5.56 -4.62 9.92
N GLU A 23 -5.86 -5.31 8.81
CA GLU A 23 -5.33 -6.63 8.52
C GLU A 23 -4.99 -6.74 7.03
N LEU A 24 -3.78 -7.22 6.75
CA LEU A 24 -3.36 -7.54 5.38
C LEU A 24 -3.86 -8.96 5.05
N PRO A 25 -4.50 -9.19 3.90
CA PRO A 25 -4.84 -10.54 3.45
C PRO A 25 -3.52 -11.30 3.24
N LYS A 26 -3.26 -12.24 4.14
CA LYS A 26 -2.11 -13.13 4.11
C LYS A 26 -2.60 -14.52 3.73
N THR A 27 -1.82 -15.24 2.93
CA THR A 27 -1.99 -16.68 2.80
C THR A 27 -1.77 -17.35 4.15
N PRO A 28 -2.27 -18.58 4.35
CA PRO A 28 -1.96 -19.37 5.55
C PRO A 28 -0.45 -19.60 5.77
N VAL A 29 0.39 -19.38 4.76
CA VAL A 29 1.87 -19.38 4.83
C VAL A 29 2.48 -17.97 4.92
N GLY A 30 1.69 -16.95 5.26
CA GLY A 30 2.15 -15.59 5.56
C GLY A 30 2.44 -14.68 4.37
N LYS A 31 2.21 -15.12 3.12
CA LYS A 31 2.44 -14.29 1.92
C LYS A 31 1.30 -13.31 1.73
N ILE A 32 1.63 -12.03 1.53
CA ILE A 32 0.62 -10.99 1.24
C ILE A 32 0.00 -11.24 -0.14
N LEU A 33 -1.32 -11.40 -0.17
CA LEU A 33 -2.07 -11.61 -1.41
C LEU A 33 -2.34 -10.27 -2.10
N ARG A 34 -1.39 -9.85 -2.95
CA ARG A 34 -1.51 -8.62 -3.75
C ARG A 34 -2.72 -8.62 -4.69
N ARG A 35 -3.23 -9.79 -5.08
CA ARG A 35 -4.41 -9.91 -5.96
C ARG A 35 -5.67 -9.40 -5.26
N GLU A 36 -5.87 -9.79 -4.00
CA GLU A 36 -7.03 -9.34 -3.21
C GLU A 36 -6.94 -7.86 -2.83
N LEU A 37 -5.72 -7.33 -2.71
CA LEU A 37 -5.50 -5.90 -2.53
C LEU A 37 -5.84 -5.06 -3.78
N ARG A 38 -5.88 -5.67 -4.97
CA ARG A 38 -6.13 -4.98 -6.25
C ARG A 38 -7.60 -4.97 -6.69
N ASN A 39 -8.46 -5.79 -6.08
CA ASN A 39 -9.89 -5.90 -6.44
C ASN A 39 -10.77 -4.78 -5.84
N LYS A 40 -10.21 -3.57 -5.64
CA LYS A 40 -10.94 -2.39 -5.18
C LYS A 40 -10.43 -1.15 -5.88
#